data_AF-A0A962IG25-F1
#
_entry.id   AF-A0A962IG25-F1
#
_cell.length_a   1.000
_cell.length_b   1.000
_cell.length_c   1.000
_cell.angle_alpha   90.00
_cell.angle_beta   90.00
_cell.angle_gamma   90.00
#
_symmetry.space_group_name_H-M   'P 1'
#
loop_
_entity.id
_entity.type
_entity.pdbx_description
1 polymer ?
#
loop_
_entity_poly.entity_id
_entity_poly.type
_entity_poly.pdbx_seq_one_letter_code
_entity_poly.pdbx_strand_id
1 'polypeptide(L)'
;MNTQTLKGSLLLLLTLLTGFASTGLQAAEYCSDRYYIDVTLPNQARWDMCWEHRSREGIMLHKIHYTPPVGERRMVLNQAGVAQIHVPYDDNGARYHDISDYGLGGSYMAALAAGDCPGGELLAFSSKNVLCRQVEALGTAHAWDGEQVQGDALSLFSVSRVGAYNYIPLWRFQDNGAIDLGMGATGALQRFGSAALEQHGWLISNNRTGLAHLHNFFWKLDFDLNGTPDDDYVEEL
;
A
#
# COMPACT_ATOMS: atom_id res chain seq x y z
N MET A 1 -6.33 7.84 -92.46
CA MET A 1 -5.29 7.12 -91.67
C MET A 1 -5.24 7.81 -90.31
N ASN A 2 -6.07 7.35 -89.38
CA ASN A 2 -5.75 6.41 -88.29
C ASN A 2 -5.20 7.16 -87.07
N THR A 3 -6.07 7.42 -86.07
CA THR A 3 -6.12 6.76 -84.73
C THR A 3 -5.04 7.29 -83.79
N GLN A 4 -5.25 7.67 -82.52
CA GLN A 4 -6.19 7.18 -81.53
C GLN A 4 -6.20 8.15 -80.32
N THR A 5 -7.36 8.33 -79.70
CA THR A 5 -7.58 8.94 -78.38
C THR A 5 -7.16 7.98 -77.26
N LEU A 6 -6.37 8.44 -76.28
CA LEU A 6 -6.17 7.74 -75.01
C LEU A 6 -6.97 8.43 -73.90
N LYS A 7 -8.01 7.75 -73.40
CA LYS A 7 -8.69 8.07 -72.15
C LYS A 7 -7.96 7.36 -71.01
N GLY A 8 -7.37 8.10 -70.08
CA GLY A 8 -6.82 7.57 -68.84
C GLY A 8 -7.89 7.53 -67.76
N SER A 9 -8.39 6.33 -67.44
CA SER A 9 -9.26 6.07 -66.28
C SER A 9 -8.40 6.00 -65.02
N LEU A 10 -8.63 6.91 -64.06
CA LEU A 10 -8.00 6.86 -62.74
C LEU A 10 -8.93 6.05 -61.80
N LEU A 11 -8.56 4.81 -61.51
CA LEU A 11 -9.21 4.00 -60.47
C LEU A 11 -8.82 4.57 -59.09
N LEU A 12 -9.80 5.05 -58.33
CA LEU A 12 -9.64 5.41 -56.93
C LEU A 12 -9.81 4.15 -56.07
N LEU A 13 -8.72 3.61 -55.54
CA LEU A 13 -8.74 2.47 -54.63
C LEU A 13 -9.05 2.97 -53.21
N LEU A 14 -10.31 2.80 -52.76
CA LEU A 14 -10.72 3.16 -51.40
C LEU A 14 -10.34 2.01 -50.44
N THR A 15 -9.20 2.12 -49.78
CA THR A 15 -8.82 1.20 -48.69
C THR A 15 -9.61 1.53 -47.43
N LEU A 16 -10.56 0.67 -47.04
CA LEU A 16 -11.15 0.69 -45.70
C LEU A 16 -10.09 0.30 -44.67
N LEU A 17 -9.56 1.27 -43.93
CA LEU A 17 -8.89 1.01 -42.66
C LEU A 17 -9.98 0.78 -41.59
N THR A 18 -10.21 -0.48 -41.25
CA THR A 18 -10.88 -0.86 -40.01
C THR A 18 -9.99 -0.44 -38.84
N GLY A 19 -10.42 0.59 -38.10
CA GLY A 19 -9.80 0.97 -36.85
C GLY A 19 -10.01 -0.12 -35.81
N PHE A 20 -8.98 -0.90 -35.53
CA PHE A 20 -8.90 -1.62 -34.27
C PHE A 20 -8.75 -0.56 -33.17
N ALA A 21 -9.78 -0.40 -32.34
CA ALA A 21 -9.64 0.32 -31.09
C ALA A 21 -8.59 -0.42 -30.26
N SER A 22 -7.38 0.12 -30.19
CA SER A 22 -6.42 -0.28 -29.19
C SER A 22 -7.03 0.05 -27.84
N THR A 23 -7.51 -0.95 -27.11
CA THR A 23 -7.59 -0.87 -25.65
C THR A 23 -6.18 -0.60 -25.19
N GLY A 24 -5.88 0.67 -24.89
CA GLY A 24 -4.53 1.09 -24.53
C GLY A 24 -4.08 0.26 -23.34
N LEU A 25 -2.96 -0.47 -23.49
CA LEU A 25 -2.11 -0.74 -22.35
C LEU A 25 -1.71 0.64 -21.82
N GLN A 26 -2.41 1.12 -20.79
CA GLN A 26 -1.91 2.25 -20.02
C GLN A 26 -0.69 1.72 -19.27
N ALA A 27 0.50 2.01 -19.80
CA ALA A 27 1.71 1.99 -19.00
C ALA A 27 1.44 2.79 -17.72
N ALA A 28 1.96 2.30 -16.59
CA ALA A 28 1.79 2.95 -15.31
C ALA A 28 2.14 4.46 -15.42
N GLU A 29 1.15 5.32 -15.18
CA GLU A 29 1.22 6.74 -15.52
C GLU A 29 2.34 7.47 -14.73
N TYR A 30 2.60 7.01 -13.51
CA TYR A 30 3.47 7.70 -12.55
C TYR A 30 4.72 6.91 -12.14
N CYS A 31 4.82 5.64 -12.53
CA CYS A 31 5.93 4.75 -12.18
C CYS A 31 6.09 3.67 -13.26
N SER A 32 7.14 2.85 -13.20
CA SER A 32 7.23 1.70 -14.11
C SER A 32 6.27 0.59 -13.68
N ASP A 33 5.88 -0.30 -14.61
CA ASP A 33 5.00 -1.45 -14.34
C ASP A 33 5.43 -2.31 -13.13
N ARG A 34 6.73 -2.45 -12.90
CA ARG A 34 7.29 -3.17 -11.73
C ARG A 34 6.83 -2.60 -10.38
N TYR A 35 6.59 -1.29 -10.34
CA TYR A 35 6.24 -0.54 -9.14
C TYR A 35 4.77 -0.12 -9.13
N TYR A 36 3.98 -0.62 -10.08
CA TYR A 36 2.57 -0.30 -10.20
C TYR A 36 1.70 -1.43 -9.66
N ILE A 37 0.68 -1.07 -8.91
CA ILE A 37 -0.35 -1.95 -8.38
C ILE A 37 -1.64 -1.53 -9.05
N ASP A 38 -2.33 -2.50 -9.64
CA ASP A 38 -3.60 -2.30 -10.34
C ASP A 38 -4.48 -3.52 -10.06
N VAL A 39 -5.53 -3.32 -9.28
CA VAL A 39 -6.38 -4.41 -8.79
C VAL A 39 -7.84 -4.02 -8.90
N THR A 40 -8.58 -4.81 -9.69
CA THR A 40 -10.04 -4.80 -9.69
C THR A 40 -10.55 -5.83 -8.68
N LEU A 41 -11.36 -5.37 -7.73
CA LEU A 41 -11.98 -6.17 -6.68
C LEU A 41 -13.27 -6.84 -7.19
N PRO A 42 -13.81 -7.86 -6.48
CA PRO A 42 -14.95 -8.63 -6.96
C PRO A 42 -16.19 -7.80 -7.32
N ASN A 43 -16.48 -6.73 -6.58
CA ASN A 43 -17.59 -5.82 -6.86
C ASN A 43 -17.36 -4.89 -8.09
N GLN A 44 -16.23 -5.05 -8.80
CA GLN A 44 -15.75 -4.23 -9.93
C GLN A 44 -15.18 -2.86 -9.56
N ALA A 45 -15.09 -2.52 -8.28
CA ALA A 45 -14.28 -1.39 -7.85
C ALA A 45 -12.80 -1.68 -8.11
N ARG A 46 -12.02 -0.65 -8.39
CA ARG A 46 -10.61 -0.79 -8.73
C ARG A 46 -9.75 0.19 -7.94
N TRP A 47 -8.64 -0.31 -7.43
CA TRP A 47 -7.59 0.48 -6.82
C TRP A 47 -6.34 0.40 -7.70
N ASP A 48 -5.74 1.56 -7.96
CA ASP A 48 -4.43 1.61 -8.60
C ASP A 48 -3.51 2.64 -7.95
N MET A 49 -2.22 2.32 -7.89
CA MET A 49 -1.22 3.11 -7.19
C MET A 49 0.20 2.70 -7.57
N CYS A 50 1.16 3.56 -7.26
CA CYS A 50 2.58 3.24 -7.30
C CYS A 50 3.09 2.91 -5.89
N TRP A 51 4.05 2.00 -5.78
CA TRP A 51 4.78 1.74 -4.54
C TRP A 51 6.26 2.04 -4.71
N GLU A 52 6.88 2.59 -3.68
CA GLU A 52 8.30 2.95 -3.63
C GLU A 52 8.94 2.33 -2.38
N HIS A 53 10.17 1.84 -2.54
CA HIS A 53 11.03 1.51 -1.40
C HIS A 53 11.88 2.72 -1.02
N ARG A 54 11.83 3.11 0.25
CA ARG A 54 12.68 4.14 0.85
C ARG A 54 13.45 3.60 2.04
N SER A 55 14.67 4.07 2.23
CA SER A 55 15.54 3.61 3.33
C SER A 55 14.98 3.95 4.72
N ARG A 56 14.31 5.10 4.89
CA ARG A 56 13.78 5.54 6.19
C ARG A 56 12.35 5.04 6.41
N GLU A 57 11.44 5.36 5.50
CA GLU A 57 10.01 5.12 5.67
C GLU A 57 9.60 3.67 5.35
N GLY A 58 10.46 2.89 4.69
CA GLY A 58 10.12 1.54 4.23
C GLY A 58 9.34 1.60 2.91
N ILE A 59 8.10 1.13 2.91
CA ILE A 59 7.24 1.19 1.72
C ILE A 59 6.41 2.49 1.76
N MET A 60 6.53 3.29 0.71
CA MET A 60 5.67 4.44 0.44
C MET A 60 4.72 4.13 -0.70
N LEU A 61 3.48 4.56 -0.58
CA LEU A 61 2.48 4.48 -1.64
C LEU A 61 2.29 5.88 -2.25
N HIS A 62 2.12 5.94 -3.56
CA HIS A 62 2.04 7.17 -4.32
C HIS A 62 0.90 7.10 -5.33
N LYS A 63 0.27 8.25 -5.59
CA LYS A 63 -0.74 8.40 -6.64
C LYS A 63 -1.81 7.33 -6.54
N ILE A 64 -2.44 7.27 -5.37
CA ILE A 64 -3.43 6.26 -5.01
C ILE A 64 -4.78 6.70 -5.55
N HIS A 65 -5.36 5.87 -6.41
CA HIS A 65 -6.63 6.12 -7.06
C HIS A 65 -7.65 5.05 -6.72
N TYR A 66 -8.90 5.48 -6.62
CA TYR A 66 -10.07 4.62 -6.54
C TYR A 66 -10.96 4.84 -7.76
N THR A 67 -11.46 3.76 -8.34
CA THR A 67 -12.50 3.77 -9.36
C THR A 67 -13.68 2.96 -8.83
N PRO A 68 -14.87 3.58 -8.61
CA PRO A 68 -16.05 2.83 -8.22
C PRO A 68 -16.52 1.91 -9.37
N PRO A 69 -17.36 0.90 -9.09
CA PRO A 69 -17.90 0.00 -10.12
C PRO A 69 -18.61 0.74 -11.26
N VAL A 70 -19.25 1.86 -10.92
CA VAL A 70 -19.88 2.79 -11.86
C VAL A 70 -19.42 4.20 -11.50
N GLY A 71 -18.63 4.82 -12.36
CA GLY A 71 -18.14 6.18 -12.17
C GLY A 71 -16.74 6.37 -12.75
N GLU A 72 -16.10 7.47 -12.34
CA GLU A 72 -14.79 7.88 -12.84
C GLU A 72 -13.69 7.56 -11.83
N ARG A 73 -12.49 7.29 -12.34
CA ARG A 73 -11.27 7.14 -11.54
C ARG A 73 -10.93 8.47 -10.87
N ARG A 74 -10.67 8.45 -9.56
CA ARG A 74 -10.31 9.64 -8.78
C ARG A 74 -9.05 9.38 -7.97
N MET A 75 -8.14 10.35 -7.93
CA MET A 75 -7.06 10.34 -6.94
C MET A 75 -7.66 10.56 -5.56
N VAL A 76 -7.19 9.80 -4.58
CA VAL A 76 -7.61 9.89 -3.18
C VAL A 76 -6.46 10.39 -2.30
N LEU A 77 -5.25 9.88 -2.55
CA LEU A 77 -4.02 10.27 -1.85
C LEU A 77 -2.90 10.42 -2.86
N ASN A 78 -2.21 11.56 -2.84
CA ASN A 78 -0.98 11.75 -3.59
C ASN A 78 0.16 10.89 -3.01
N GLN A 79 0.23 10.76 -1.69
CA GLN A 79 1.25 9.99 -1.00
C GLN A 79 0.75 9.44 0.34
N ALA A 80 1.12 8.21 0.67
CA ALA A 80 0.82 7.60 1.96
C ALA A 80 1.99 6.75 2.49
N GLY A 81 2.21 6.75 3.80
CA GLY A 81 3.27 5.99 4.44
C GLY A 81 3.37 6.14 5.95
N VAL A 82 4.29 5.40 6.56
CA VAL A 82 4.63 5.57 7.98
C VAL A 82 5.63 6.73 8.11
N ALA A 83 5.28 7.73 8.92
CA ALA A 83 6.10 8.93 9.12
C ALA A 83 7.09 8.76 10.27
N GLN A 84 6.68 8.12 11.37
CA GLN A 84 7.54 7.87 12.53
C GLN A 84 6.99 6.73 13.39
N ILE A 85 7.89 6.04 14.11
CA ILE A 85 7.55 5.17 15.23
C ILE A 85 8.36 5.64 16.44
N HIS A 86 7.67 6.06 17.51
CA HIS A 86 8.31 6.54 18.73
C HIS A 86 8.06 5.58 19.89
N VAL A 87 9.14 5.03 20.45
CA VAL A 87 9.11 4.00 21.50
C VAL A 87 9.80 4.50 22.78
N PRO A 88 9.08 5.25 23.64
CA PRO A 88 9.60 5.67 24.94
C PRO A 88 9.41 4.58 26.00
N TYR A 89 10.47 4.32 26.76
CA TYR A 89 10.43 3.47 27.96
C TYR A 89 10.06 4.27 29.22
N ASP A 90 9.33 3.62 30.13
CA ASP A 90 8.80 4.22 31.35
C ASP A 90 9.82 4.29 32.51
N ASP A 91 11.05 3.81 32.29
CA ASP A 91 12.17 3.95 33.22
C ASP A 91 12.92 5.29 33.05
N ASN A 92 12.35 6.22 32.27
CA ASN A 92 13.00 7.45 31.80
C ASN A 92 14.35 7.22 31.10
N GLY A 93 14.59 6.00 30.61
CA GLY A 93 15.79 5.61 29.89
C GLY A 93 15.67 5.88 28.40
N ALA A 94 15.60 4.81 27.61
CA ALA A 94 15.62 4.89 26.16
C ALA A 94 14.32 5.48 25.57
N ARG A 95 14.47 6.28 24.52
CA ARG A 95 13.39 6.78 23.66
C ARG A 95 13.85 6.62 22.22
N TYR A 96 13.29 5.66 21.50
CA TYR A 96 13.70 5.38 20.13
C TYR A 96 12.78 6.10 19.14
N HIS A 97 13.36 6.69 18.11
CA HIS A 97 12.64 7.20 16.94
C HIS A 97 12.98 6.32 15.74
N ASP A 98 12.32 5.16 15.64
CA ASP A 98 12.82 4.04 14.85
C ASP A 98 13.02 4.38 13.37
N ILE A 99 12.20 5.28 12.79
CA ILE A 99 12.36 5.70 11.39
C ILE A 99 13.51 6.69 11.23
N SER A 100 13.63 7.69 12.12
CA SER A 100 14.65 8.73 11.95
C SER A 100 16.04 8.28 12.37
N ASP A 101 16.11 7.39 13.37
CA ASP A 101 17.35 6.89 13.96
C ASP A 101 17.91 5.68 13.18
N TYR A 102 17.03 4.84 12.62
CA TYR A 102 17.41 3.60 11.94
C TYR A 102 16.80 3.47 10.53
N GLY A 103 15.48 3.57 10.43
CA GLY A 103 14.70 3.34 9.21
C GLY A 103 14.00 1.98 9.19
N LEU A 104 12.92 1.89 8.41
CA LEU A 104 12.18 0.65 8.14
C LEU A 104 12.65 0.00 6.82
N GLY A 105 13.36 0.73 5.99
CA GLY A 105 13.79 0.28 4.67
C GLY A 105 15.09 -0.53 4.64
N GLY A 106 15.59 -0.72 3.42
CA GLY A 106 16.90 -1.32 3.14
C GLY A 106 17.13 -2.69 3.78
N SER A 107 18.15 -2.77 4.65
CA SER A 107 18.50 -3.99 5.38
C SER A 107 17.51 -4.34 6.49
N TYR A 108 16.72 -3.37 6.99
CA TYR A 108 15.72 -3.60 8.03
C TYR A 108 14.48 -4.31 7.48
N MET A 109 14.17 -4.18 6.18
CA MET A 109 13.10 -4.95 5.57
C MET A 109 13.41 -6.44 5.54
N ALA A 110 12.50 -7.24 6.09
CA ALA A 110 12.52 -8.68 6.01
C ALA A 110 12.32 -9.13 4.55
N ALA A 111 12.91 -10.27 4.21
CA ALA A 111 12.61 -10.96 2.96
C ALA A 111 11.38 -11.85 3.19
N LEU A 112 10.25 -11.49 2.57
CA LEU A 112 9.01 -12.25 2.70
C LEU A 112 9.09 -13.57 1.93
N ALA A 113 8.69 -14.66 2.58
CA ALA A 113 8.52 -15.97 1.98
C ALA A 113 7.07 -16.16 1.48
N ALA A 114 6.85 -17.16 0.62
CA ALA A 114 5.51 -17.47 0.11
C ALA A 114 4.50 -17.79 1.23
N GLY A 115 4.97 -18.37 2.33
CA GLY A 115 4.13 -18.65 3.51
C GLY A 115 3.69 -17.40 4.29
N ASP A 116 4.42 -16.29 4.14
CA ASP A 116 4.04 -15.01 4.76
C ASP A 116 2.89 -14.35 3.98
N CYS A 117 2.76 -14.63 2.68
CA CYS A 117 1.78 -14.04 1.76
C CYS A 117 0.88 -15.12 1.12
N PRO A 118 0.08 -15.86 1.93
CA PRO A 118 -0.66 -17.02 1.45
C PRO A 118 -1.72 -16.66 0.39
N GLY A 119 -1.57 -17.17 -0.83
CA GLY A 119 -2.49 -16.86 -1.94
C GLY A 119 -2.33 -15.44 -2.50
N GLY A 120 -1.29 -14.70 -2.08
CA GLY A 120 -0.94 -13.39 -2.59
C GLY A 120 0.22 -13.40 -3.58
N GLU A 121 0.59 -12.19 -3.99
CA GLU A 121 1.78 -11.92 -4.79
C GLU A 121 2.85 -11.22 -3.94
N LEU A 122 4.11 -11.65 -4.10
CA LEU A 122 5.26 -11.01 -3.48
C LEU A 122 5.89 -10.03 -4.47
N LEU A 123 5.91 -8.76 -4.11
CA LEU A 123 6.54 -7.68 -4.88
C LEU A 123 7.98 -7.47 -4.39
N ALA A 124 8.90 -7.43 -5.35
CA ALA A 124 10.34 -7.44 -5.08
C ALA A 124 11.01 -6.09 -5.35
N PHE A 125 11.76 -5.60 -4.36
CA PHE A 125 12.73 -4.53 -4.55
C PHE A 125 14.13 -5.14 -4.72
N SER A 126 14.78 -4.84 -5.85
CA SER A 126 15.98 -5.56 -6.31
C SER A 126 15.73 -7.07 -6.39
N SER A 127 16.38 -7.87 -5.52
CA SER A 127 16.22 -9.33 -5.43
C SER A 127 15.48 -9.79 -4.17
N LYS A 128 14.95 -8.86 -3.37
CA LYS A 128 14.30 -9.14 -2.09
C LYS A 128 12.78 -8.91 -2.22
N ASN A 129 11.99 -9.92 -1.88
CA ASN A 129 10.55 -9.79 -1.71
C ASN A 129 10.27 -8.97 -0.45
N VAL A 130 9.66 -7.80 -0.59
CA VAL A 130 9.53 -6.83 0.52
C VAL A 130 8.10 -6.41 0.81
N LEU A 131 7.18 -6.67 -0.12
CA LEU A 131 5.79 -6.26 -0.04
C LEU A 131 4.91 -7.43 -0.49
N CYS A 132 3.95 -7.80 0.35
CA CYS A 132 2.90 -8.75 -0.01
C CYS A 132 1.68 -7.98 -0.53
N ARG A 133 1.09 -8.48 -1.61
CA ARG A 133 -0.16 -7.99 -2.20
C ARG A 133 -1.20 -9.10 -2.23
N GLN A 134 -2.34 -8.89 -1.60
CA GLN A 134 -3.44 -9.86 -1.51
C GLN A 134 -4.78 -9.20 -1.75
N VAL A 135 -5.76 -9.96 -2.23
CA VAL A 135 -7.18 -9.61 -2.11
C VAL A 135 -7.75 -10.46 -0.99
N GLU A 136 -8.30 -9.81 0.03
CA GLU A 136 -8.84 -10.43 1.23
C GLU A 136 -10.34 -10.19 1.34
N ALA A 137 -11.06 -11.24 1.73
CA ALA A 137 -12.46 -11.17 2.14
C ALA A 137 -12.59 -10.46 3.51
N LEU A 138 -13.33 -9.36 3.59
CA LEU A 138 -13.60 -8.63 4.83
C LEU A 138 -14.81 -9.15 5.61
N GLY A 139 -15.62 -10.03 4.99
CA GLY A 139 -16.87 -10.51 5.54
C GLY A 139 -18.06 -9.70 5.02
N THR A 140 -19.16 -9.66 5.77
CA THR A 140 -20.38 -8.97 5.32
C THR A 140 -20.20 -7.46 5.27
N ALA A 141 -20.15 -6.87 4.07
CA ALA A 141 -20.15 -5.43 3.86
C ALA A 141 -21.53 -4.80 4.17
N HIS A 142 -22.59 -5.46 3.72
CA HIS A 142 -23.97 -5.03 3.95
C HIS A 142 -24.88 -6.24 4.09
N ALA A 143 -25.86 -6.15 4.99
CA ALA A 143 -26.89 -7.16 5.15
C ALA A 143 -28.26 -6.49 5.24
N TRP A 144 -29.21 -6.95 4.45
CA TRP A 144 -30.59 -6.47 4.48
C TRP A 144 -31.54 -7.59 4.07
N ASP A 145 -32.58 -7.82 4.88
CA ASP A 145 -33.67 -8.77 4.61
C ASP A 145 -33.23 -10.17 4.13
N GLY A 146 -32.20 -10.74 4.77
CA GLY A 146 -31.66 -12.06 4.43
C GLY A 146 -30.65 -12.06 3.27
N GLU A 147 -30.48 -10.95 2.57
CA GLU A 147 -29.39 -10.75 1.62
C GLU A 147 -28.12 -10.34 2.36
N GLN A 148 -26.98 -10.91 1.95
CA GLN A 148 -25.66 -10.55 2.44
C GLN A 148 -24.76 -10.26 1.25
N VAL A 149 -24.16 -9.08 1.27
CA VAL A 149 -23.12 -8.67 0.32
C VAL A 149 -21.78 -8.79 1.03
N GLN A 150 -20.87 -9.53 0.43
CA GLN A 150 -19.49 -9.64 0.87
C GLN A 150 -18.74 -8.35 0.55
N GLY A 151 -17.85 -7.93 1.46
CA GLY A 151 -16.84 -6.92 1.21
C GLY A 151 -15.49 -7.56 0.98
N ASP A 152 -14.70 -6.93 0.12
CA ASP A 152 -13.33 -7.32 -0.21
C ASP A 152 -12.38 -6.13 -0.09
N ALA A 153 -11.10 -6.40 0.13
CA ALA A 153 -10.04 -5.40 0.16
C ALA A 153 -8.78 -5.86 -0.55
N LEU A 154 -8.11 -4.91 -1.22
CA LEU A 154 -6.70 -5.03 -1.56
C LEU A 154 -5.89 -4.79 -0.28
N SER A 155 -5.19 -5.83 0.19
CA SER A 155 -4.30 -5.83 1.34
C SER A 155 -2.84 -5.72 0.89
N LEU A 156 -2.12 -4.74 1.43
CA LEU A 156 -0.69 -4.53 1.23
C LEU A 156 0.02 -4.51 2.58
N PHE A 157 0.99 -5.39 2.79
CA PHE A 157 1.82 -5.32 3.99
C PHE A 157 3.29 -5.59 3.72
N SER A 158 4.13 -5.02 4.59
CA SER A 158 5.56 -5.28 4.62
C SER A 158 6.01 -5.57 6.05
N VAL A 159 7.23 -6.09 6.22
CA VAL A 159 7.78 -6.38 7.55
C VAL A 159 9.16 -5.75 7.67
N SER A 160 9.35 -4.96 8.73
CA SER A 160 10.62 -4.28 9.03
C SER A 160 11.09 -4.63 10.43
N ARG A 161 12.30 -5.19 10.52
CA ARG A 161 12.93 -5.58 11.79
C ARG A 161 13.80 -4.45 12.30
N VAL A 162 13.40 -3.78 13.37
CA VAL A 162 14.21 -2.76 14.06
C VAL A 162 14.50 -3.22 15.47
N GLY A 163 15.79 -3.39 15.78
CA GLY A 163 16.21 -3.95 17.07
C GLY A 163 15.62 -5.34 17.33
N ALA A 164 14.87 -5.46 18.42
CA ALA A 164 14.21 -6.70 18.82
C ALA A 164 12.77 -6.84 18.25
N TYR A 165 12.22 -5.79 17.67
CA TYR A 165 10.85 -5.74 17.15
C TYR A 165 10.78 -5.97 15.64
N ASN A 166 9.64 -6.49 15.19
CA ASN A 166 9.23 -6.49 13.80
C ASN A 166 7.95 -5.65 13.69
N TYR A 167 8.01 -4.60 12.88
CA TYR A 167 6.89 -3.74 12.54
C TYR A 167 6.27 -4.17 11.22
N ILE A 168 4.94 -4.19 11.18
CA ILE A 168 4.15 -4.68 10.06
C ILE A 168 3.12 -3.61 9.66
N PRO A 169 3.53 -2.59 8.88
CA PRO A 169 2.58 -1.66 8.29
C PRO A 169 1.65 -2.43 7.34
N LEU A 170 0.34 -2.28 7.54
CA LEU A 170 -0.72 -2.92 6.78
C LEU A 170 -1.66 -1.85 6.24
N TRP A 171 -1.93 -1.92 4.94
CA TRP A 171 -2.90 -1.08 4.24
C TRP A 171 -3.99 -1.99 3.68
N ARG A 172 -5.26 -1.66 3.94
CA ARG A 172 -6.40 -2.30 3.29
C ARG A 172 -7.21 -1.27 2.53
N PHE A 173 -7.25 -1.43 1.23
CA PHE A 173 -8.03 -0.61 0.30
C PHE A 173 -9.32 -1.35 -0.03
N GLN A 174 -10.42 -0.94 0.59
CA GLN A 174 -11.70 -1.64 0.53
C GLN A 174 -12.45 -1.35 -0.77
N ASP A 175 -13.30 -2.28 -1.16
CA ASP A 175 -14.13 -2.20 -2.37
C ASP A 175 -15.20 -1.09 -2.35
N ASN A 176 -15.51 -0.54 -1.17
CA ASN A 176 -16.40 0.60 -0.95
C ASN A 176 -15.68 1.97 -0.94
N GLY A 177 -14.36 1.99 -1.17
CA GLY A 177 -13.55 3.21 -1.18
C GLY A 177 -12.88 3.56 0.16
N ALA A 178 -13.17 2.83 1.24
CA ALA A 178 -12.51 3.01 2.53
C ALA A 178 -11.05 2.54 2.51
N ILE A 179 -10.24 3.15 3.38
CA ILE A 179 -8.83 2.79 3.58
C ILE A 179 -8.62 2.52 5.06
N ASP A 180 -8.28 1.27 5.41
CA ASP A 180 -7.89 0.93 6.78
C ASP A 180 -6.38 0.82 6.91
N LEU A 181 -5.86 1.47 7.95
CA LEU A 181 -4.45 1.44 8.30
C LEU A 181 -4.25 0.60 9.55
N GLY A 182 -3.27 -0.29 9.51
CA GLY A 182 -2.88 -1.13 10.63
C GLY A 182 -1.38 -1.09 10.85
N MET A 183 -0.98 -1.25 12.11
CA MET A 183 0.40 -1.50 12.47
C MET A 183 0.48 -2.74 13.37
N GLY A 184 1.07 -3.81 12.85
CA GLY A 184 1.48 -4.94 13.67
C GLY A 184 2.80 -4.65 14.36
N ALA A 185 2.92 -4.98 15.65
CA ALA A 185 4.18 -4.96 16.38
C ALA A 185 4.38 -6.32 17.07
N THR A 186 5.42 -7.05 16.67
CA THR A 186 5.76 -8.36 17.22
C THR A 186 7.28 -8.47 17.43
N GLY A 187 7.79 -9.63 17.83
CA GLY A 187 9.20 -9.86 18.12
C GLY A 187 9.43 -10.09 19.61
N ALA A 188 10.53 -9.54 20.15
CA ALA A 188 10.92 -9.74 21.53
C ALA A 188 11.04 -8.41 22.29
N LEU A 189 10.87 -8.48 23.62
CA LEU A 189 11.16 -7.35 24.49
C LEU A 189 12.64 -6.95 24.36
N GLN A 190 12.90 -5.68 24.08
CA GLN A 190 14.26 -5.19 23.86
C GLN A 190 15.00 -4.86 25.16
N ARG A 191 14.30 -4.34 26.17
CA ARG A 191 14.92 -3.88 27.41
C ARG A 191 14.35 -4.57 28.64
N PHE A 192 15.27 -4.87 29.55
CA PHE A 192 14.99 -5.53 30.81
C PHE A 192 15.65 -4.77 31.96
N GLY A 193 15.01 -4.83 33.12
CA GLY A 193 15.52 -4.39 34.42
C GLY A 193 15.69 -5.57 35.38
N SER A 194 16.23 -5.29 36.58
CA SER A 194 16.16 -6.23 37.71
C SER A 194 14.80 -6.15 38.40
N ALA A 195 14.57 -6.99 39.42
CA ALA A 195 13.37 -6.91 40.26
C ALA A 195 13.19 -5.53 40.92
N ALA A 196 14.25 -4.73 41.07
CA ALA A 196 14.17 -3.37 41.60
C ALA A 196 13.40 -2.39 40.70
N LEU A 197 13.16 -2.75 39.43
CA LEU A 197 12.43 -1.92 38.46
C LEU A 197 11.00 -2.40 38.19
N GLU A 198 10.44 -3.27 39.04
CA GLU A 198 9.05 -3.75 38.90
C GLU A 198 8.01 -2.62 38.87
N GLN A 199 8.28 -1.47 39.49
CA GLN A 199 7.40 -0.30 39.41
C GLN A 199 7.31 0.33 38.00
N HIS A 200 8.22 -0.04 37.08
CA HIS A 200 8.29 0.43 35.70
C HIS A 200 8.07 -0.70 34.69
N GLY A 201 7.48 -1.83 35.09
CA GLY A 201 7.34 -3.00 34.22
C GLY A 201 6.73 -4.22 34.89
N TRP A 202 7.01 -5.39 34.33
CA TRP A 202 6.50 -6.66 34.85
C TRP A 202 7.64 -7.66 35.04
N LEU A 203 7.68 -8.36 36.17
CA LEU A 203 8.64 -9.45 36.39
C LEU A 203 8.28 -10.63 35.47
N ILE A 204 9.15 -10.95 34.51
CA ILE A 204 8.92 -12.00 33.51
C ILE A 204 9.74 -13.27 33.79
N SER A 205 10.75 -13.17 34.64
CA SER A 205 11.52 -14.30 35.18
C SER A 205 12.24 -13.86 36.46
N ASN A 206 12.86 -14.80 37.17
CA ASN A 206 13.62 -14.48 38.39
C ASN A 206 14.61 -13.33 38.17
N ASN A 207 14.48 -12.26 38.97
CA ASN A 207 15.26 -11.03 38.89
C ASN A 207 15.33 -10.37 37.49
N ARG A 208 14.26 -10.49 36.69
CA ARG A 208 14.20 -9.91 35.34
C ARG A 208 12.83 -9.30 35.06
N THR A 209 12.81 -7.98 34.96
CA THR A 209 11.62 -7.17 34.68
C THR A 209 11.62 -6.76 33.23
N GLY A 210 10.56 -7.06 32.48
CA GLY A 210 10.30 -6.48 31.17
C GLY A 210 9.81 -5.05 31.34
N LEU A 211 10.59 -4.08 30.86
CA LEU A 211 10.28 -2.67 31.09
C LEU A 211 9.08 -2.22 30.25
N ALA A 212 8.13 -1.55 30.89
CA ALA A 212 6.97 -0.95 30.25
C ALA A 212 7.41 0.14 29.26
N HIS A 213 6.71 0.23 28.14
CA HIS A 213 6.97 1.18 27.07
C HIS A 213 5.73 1.32 26.20
N LEU A 214 5.71 2.38 25.40
CA LEU A 214 4.66 2.65 24.42
C LEU A 214 5.19 2.46 23.00
N HIS A 215 4.29 2.20 22.06
CA HIS A 215 4.55 2.30 20.63
C HIS A 215 3.61 3.35 20.06
N ASN A 216 4.16 4.51 19.67
CA ASN A 216 3.39 5.57 19.02
C ASN A 216 3.68 5.54 17.52
N PHE A 217 2.65 5.33 16.71
CA PHE A 217 2.77 5.27 15.26
C PHE A 217 2.21 6.54 14.63
N PHE A 218 3.00 7.17 13.76
CA PHE A 218 2.63 8.37 13.04
C PHE A 218 2.55 8.05 11.56
N TRP A 219 1.45 8.47 10.93
CA TRP A 219 1.19 8.24 9.51
C TRP A 219 1.31 9.57 8.75
N LYS A 220 1.85 9.52 7.53
CA LYS A 220 1.75 10.60 6.55
C LYS A 220 0.68 10.20 5.56
N LEU A 221 -0.38 10.99 5.48
CA LEU A 221 -1.45 10.88 4.50
C LEU A 221 -1.56 12.23 3.78
N ASP A 222 -1.13 12.26 2.53
CA ASP A 222 -1.18 13.44 1.66
C ASP A 222 -2.41 13.29 0.77
N PHE A 223 -3.55 13.80 1.26
CA PHE A 223 -4.80 13.83 0.49
C PHE A 223 -4.62 14.78 -0.70
N ASP A 224 -5.21 14.37 -1.82
CA ASP A 224 -5.20 15.12 -3.09
C ASP A 224 -6.43 14.66 -3.87
N LEU A 225 -7.62 15.01 -3.36
CA LEU A 225 -8.88 14.47 -3.87
C LEU A 225 -9.09 14.97 -5.30
N ASN A 226 -9.19 14.02 -6.24
CA ASN A 226 -9.28 14.33 -7.67
C ASN A 226 -8.06 15.09 -8.24
N GLY A 227 -6.91 15.02 -7.57
CA GLY A 227 -5.62 15.52 -8.06
C GLY A 227 -5.49 17.05 -8.05
N THR A 228 -6.29 17.72 -7.24
CA THR A 228 -6.15 19.16 -6.97
C THR A 228 -5.84 19.36 -5.48
N PRO A 229 -4.68 19.96 -5.13
CA PRO A 229 -4.32 20.19 -3.72
C PRO A 229 -4.98 21.45 -3.12
N ASP A 230 -5.68 22.23 -3.95
CA ASP A 230 -6.20 23.56 -3.59
C ASP A 230 -7.63 23.54 -3.02
N ASP A 231 -8.32 22.40 -3.09
CA ASP A 231 -9.73 22.24 -2.66
C ASP A 231 -9.93 21.19 -1.56
N ASP A 232 -8.85 20.62 -1.04
CA ASP A 232 -8.91 19.71 0.10
C ASP A 232 -9.16 20.47 1.41
N TYR A 233 -10.23 20.09 2.12
CA TYR A 233 -10.57 20.59 3.45
C TYR A 233 -10.62 19.43 4.44
N VAL A 234 -9.96 19.60 5.58
CA VAL A 234 -9.97 18.64 6.68
C VAL A 234 -10.75 19.23 7.85
N GLU A 235 -11.77 18.50 8.30
CA GLU A 235 -12.53 18.81 9.52
C GLU A 235 -12.40 17.64 10.50
N GLU A 236 -12.09 17.95 11.75
CA GLU A 236 -12.19 17.00 12.85
C GLU A 236 -13.64 17.04 13.36
N LEU A 237 -14.36 15.93 13.19
CA LEU A 237 -15.76 15.76 13.62
C LEU A 237 -15.85 15.25 15.06
#